data_AF-Q8GQL6-F1
#
_entry.id   AF-Q8GQL6-F1
#
_cell.length_a   1.000
_cell.length_b   1.000
_cell.length_c   1.000
_cell.angle_alpha   90.00
_cell.angle_beta   90.00
_cell.angle_gamma   90.00
#
_symmetry.space_group_name_H-M   'P 1'
#
loop_
_entity.id
_entity.type
_entity.pdbx_description
1 polymer ?
#
loop_
_entity_poly.entity_id
_entity_poly.type
_entity_poly.pdbx_seq_one_letter_code
_entity_poly.pdbx_strand_id
1 'polypeptide(L)'
;RILYSMNKDGNTFDKSYRKSAKSVGNIMGNFHPHGDASIYDAMVRMSQDWKNREILVEMHGNNGSMDGDPPAAMRYTEARLSEIAGYLLQDIEKKTVPFAWNFD
;
A
#
# COMPACT_ATOMS: atom_id res chain seq x y z
N ARG A 1 7.53 4.16 -1.54
CA ARG A 1 6.87 4.91 -0.42
C ARG A 1 5.73 4.11 0.20
N ILE A 2 4.70 3.71 -0.57
CA ILE A 2 3.56 2.92 -0.05
C ILE A 2 4.02 1.60 0.59
N LEU A 3 4.64 0.69 -0.19
CA LEU A 3 5.05 -0.62 0.30
C LEU A 3 6.00 -0.51 1.51
N TYR A 4 6.99 0.40 1.42
CA TYR A 4 7.91 0.71 2.51
C TYR A 4 7.19 1.17 3.79
N SER A 5 6.25 2.11 3.69
CA SER A 5 5.50 2.60 4.84
C SER A 5 4.62 1.51 5.45
N MET A 6 3.99 0.67 4.64
CA MET A 6 3.17 -0.44 5.11
C MET A 6 4.03 -1.50 5.82
N ASN A 7 5.22 -1.83 5.29
CA ASN A 7 6.17 -2.74 5.93
C ASN A 7 6.69 -2.16 7.26
N LYS A 8 7.07 -0.87 7.26
CA LYS A 8 7.55 -0.18 8.47
C LYS A 8 6.46 -0.09 9.57
N ASP A 9 5.18 0.04 9.19
CA ASP A 9 4.03 0.00 10.12
C ASP A 9 3.67 -1.44 10.55
N GLY A 10 4.37 -2.46 10.04
CA GLY A 10 4.07 -3.87 10.30
C GLY A 10 2.72 -4.32 9.74
N ASN A 11 2.26 -3.69 8.65
CA ASN A 11 1.04 -4.09 7.93
C ASN A 11 1.37 -5.15 6.87
N THR A 12 1.94 -6.27 7.34
CA THR A 12 2.46 -7.38 6.54
C THR A 12 1.39 -8.45 6.29
N PHE A 13 1.68 -9.38 5.38
CA PHE A 13 0.75 -10.43 4.92
C PHE A 13 0.25 -11.35 6.05
N ASP A 14 1.04 -11.51 7.11
CA ASP A 14 0.73 -12.37 8.25
C ASP A 14 -0.17 -11.69 9.30
N LYS A 15 -0.55 -10.42 9.08
CA LYS A 15 -1.42 -9.65 9.99
C LYS A 15 -2.81 -9.47 9.39
N SER A 16 -3.78 -9.14 10.25
CA SER A 16 -5.12 -8.75 9.82
C SER A 16 -5.08 -7.47 8.99
N TYR A 17 -6.04 -7.34 8.06
CA TYR A 17 -6.22 -6.12 7.28
C TYR A 17 -6.43 -4.90 8.19
N ARG A 18 -5.91 -3.75 7.76
CA ARG A 18 -6.10 -2.46 8.44
C ARG A 18 -6.78 -1.47 7.50
N LYS A 19 -7.58 -0.55 8.02
CA LYS A 19 -8.24 0.48 7.19
C LYS A 19 -7.25 1.17 6.25
N SER A 20 -7.59 1.25 4.95
CA SER A 20 -6.71 1.87 3.95
C SER A 20 -6.40 3.33 4.28
N ALA A 21 -7.37 4.04 4.89
CA ALA A 21 -7.18 5.40 5.41
C ALA A 21 -5.99 5.54 6.37
N LYS A 22 -5.70 4.53 7.20
CA LYS A 22 -4.53 4.55 8.10
C LYS A 22 -3.22 4.55 7.30
N SER A 23 -3.11 3.65 6.32
CA SER A 23 -1.93 3.60 5.46
C SER A 23 -1.75 4.90 4.66
N VAL A 24 -2.82 5.42 4.07
CA VAL A 24 -2.80 6.69 3.33
C VAL A 24 -2.31 7.84 4.21
N GLY A 25 -2.88 8.00 5.41
CA GLY A 25 -2.46 9.04 6.37
C GLY A 25 -0.99 8.91 6.78
N ASN A 26 -0.53 7.69 7.09
CA ASN A 26 0.87 7.44 7.45
C ASN A 26 1.83 7.78 6.30
N ILE A 27 1.49 7.41 5.06
CA ILE A 27 2.33 7.70 3.90
C ILE A 27 2.36 9.20 3.62
N MET A 28 1.20 9.86 3.70
CA MET A 28 1.08 11.29 3.48
C MET A 28 1.91 12.09 4.49
N GLY A 29 1.81 11.74 5.78
CA GLY A 29 2.51 12.43 6.85
C GLY A 29 4.02 12.21 6.93
N ASN A 30 4.54 11.09 6.39
CA ASN A 30 5.96 10.74 6.57
C ASN A 30 6.78 10.70 5.28
N PHE A 31 6.15 10.46 4.12
CA PHE A 31 6.88 10.14 2.89
C PHE A 31 6.37 10.86 1.63
N HIS A 32 5.12 11.31 1.60
CA HIS A 32 4.50 11.89 0.41
C HIS A 32 3.49 13.00 0.77
N PRO A 33 3.95 14.24 1.07
CA PRO A 33 3.10 15.32 1.59
C PRO A 33 2.29 16.01 0.48
N HIS A 34 1.56 15.22 -0.30
CA HIS A 34 0.69 15.65 -1.39
C HIS A 34 -0.69 14.99 -1.24
N GLY A 35 -1.60 15.29 -2.17
CA GLY A 35 -2.99 14.84 -2.11
C GLY A 35 -3.15 13.33 -1.90
N ASP A 36 -4.10 12.97 -1.03
CA ASP A 36 -4.42 11.60 -0.61
C ASP A 36 -4.81 10.67 -1.78
N ALA A 37 -5.49 11.21 -2.79
CA ALA A 37 -5.97 10.48 -3.95
C ALA A 37 -4.84 9.72 -4.66
N SER A 38 -3.69 10.37 -4.88
CA SER A 38 -2.54 9.73 -5.54
C SER A 38 -2.01 8.50 -4.78
N ILE A 39 -2.09 8.53 -3.45
CA ILE A 39 -1.65 7.45 -2.58
C ILE A 39 -2.67 6.32 -2.61
N TYR A 40 -3.95 6.65 -2.45
CA TYR A 40 -5.03 5.67 -2.41
C TYR A 40 -5.25 5.00 -3.76
N ASP A 41 -5.25 5.76 -4.86
CA ASP A 41 -5.39 5.23 -6.22
C ASP A 41 -4.25 4.27 -6.57
N ALA A 42 -3.02 4.58 -6.14
CA ALA A 42 -1.89 3.68 -6.29
C ALA A 42 -2.04 2.41 -5.45
N MET A 43 -2.55 2.51 -4.20
CA MET A 43 -2.86 1.33 -3.38
C MET A 43 -3.94 0.45 -4.02
N VAL A 44 -5.02 1.04 -4.53
CA VAL A 44 -6.07 0.33 -5.26
C VAL A 44 -5.49 -0.32 -6.50
N ARG A 45 -4.68 0.40 -7.29
CA ARG A 45 -4.05 -0.17 -8.48
C ARG A 45 -3.20 -1.39 -8.14
N MET A 46 -2.44 -1.37 -7.04
CA MET A 46 -1.59 -2.49 -6.61
C MET A 46 -2.37 -3.70 -6.07
N SER A 47 -3.69 -3.58 -5.85
CA SER A 47 -4.56 -4.67 -5.40
C SER A 47 -5.42 -5.30 -6.50
N GLN A 48 -5.40 -4.72 -7.71
CA GLN A 48 -6.20 -5.20 -8.84
C GLN A 48 -5.40 -6.25 -9.63
N ASP A 49 -5.75 -7.52 -9.47
CA ASP A 49 -5.14 -8.67 -10.15
C ASP A 49 -5.36 -8.66 -11.68
N TRP A 50 -6.48 -8.10 -12.15
CA TRP A 50 -6.69 -7.88 -13.58
C TRP A 50 -5.78 -6.80 -14.19
N LYS A 51 -5.11 -5.97 -13.37
CA LYS A 51 -4.14 -4.96 -13.83
C LYS A 51 -2.69 -5.35 -13.60
N ASN A 52 -2.42 -6.29 -12.70
CA ASN A 52 -1.07 -6.69 -12.30
C ASN A 52 -1.02 -8.21 -12.23
N ARG A 53 -0.02 -8.81 -12.87
CA ARG A 53 0.19 -10.27 -12.78
C ARG A 53 0.31 -10.75 -11.33
N GLU A 54 1.01 -9.97 -10.50
CA GLU A 54 1.13 -10.20 -9.06
C GLU A 54 0.72 -8.93 -8.33
N ILE A 55 -0.21 -9.03 -7.39
CA ILE A 55 -0.61 -7.91 -6.54
C ILE A 55 0.43 -7.70 -5.43
N LEU A 56 0.67 -6.44 -5.07
CA LEU A 56 1.61 -6.07 -4.00
C LEU A 56 0.90 -5.63 -2.71
N VAL A 57 -0.39 -5.34 -2.84
CA VAL A 57 -1.29 -4.97 -1.74
C VAL A 57 -2.51 -5.86 -1.83
N GLU A 58 -2.80 -6.61 -0.78
CA GLU A 58 -4.11 -7.26 -0.66
C GLU A 58 -5.11 -6.23 -0.12
N MET A 59 -6.28 -6.16 -0.72
CA MET A 59 -7.32 -5.23 -0.34
C MET A 59 -8.64 -5.95 -0.09
N HIS A 60 -9.26 -5.66 1.05
CA HIS A 60 -10.59 -6.14 1.42
C HIS A 60 -11.60 -5.00 1.27
N GLY A 61 -12.74 -5.30 0.65
CA GLY A 61 -13.75 -4.33 0.22
C GLY A 61 -13.72 -4.10 -1.30
N ASN A 62 -14.56 -3.19 -1.80
CA ASN A 62 -14.62 -2.88 -3.23
C ASN A 62 -13.36 -2.10 -3.67
N ASN A 63 -12.48 -2.75 -4.44
CA ASN A 63 -11.31 -2.15 -5.07
C ASN A 63 -11.51 -1.87 -6.58
N GLY A 64 -12.76 -1.83 -7.07
CA GLY A 64 -13.16 -1.57 -8.45
C GLY A 64 -13.42 -2.85 -9.26
N SER A 65 -13.61 -2.70 -10.58
CA SER A 65 -13.86 -3.82 -11.48
C SER A 65 -13.19 -3.63 -12.86
N MET A 66 -13.20 -4.69 -13.70
CA MET A 66 -12.85 -4.59 -15.11
C MET A 66 -13.87 -3.80 -15.93
N ASP A 67 -15.12 -3.75 -15.47
CA ASP A 67 -16.23 -3.03 -16.11
C ASP A 67 -16.18 -1.51 -15.88
N GLY A 68 -15.21 -1.04 -15.09
CA GLY A 68 -14.98 0.37 -14.83
C GLY A 68 -15.65 0.90 -13.56
N ASP A 69 -16.20 0.02 -12.72
CA ASP A 69 -16.74 0.45 -11.42
C ASP A 69 -15.61 1.03 -10.56
N PRO A 70 -15.82 2.21 -9.95
CA PRO A 70 -14.80 2.82 -9.12
C PRO A 70 -14.62 2.04 -7.81
N PRO A 71 -13.42 2.08 -7.21
CA PRO A 71 -13.21 1.57 -5.87
C PRO A 71 -14.05 2.36 -4.86
N ALA A 72 -14.39 1.72 -3.74
CA ALA A 72 -14.95 2.43 -2.61
C ALA A 72 -13.91 3.40 -2.02
N ALA A 73 -14.36 4.41 -1.27
CA ALA A 73 -13.45 5.32 -0.58
C ALA A 73 -12.60 4.61 0.48
N MET A 74 -11.40 5.12 0.77
CA MET A 74 -10.40 4.52 1.69
C MET A 74 -10.86 4.22 3.12
N ARG A 75 -12.00 4.78 3.55
CA ARG A 75 -12.65 4.49 4.84
C ARG A 75 -13.42 3.18 4.85
N TYR A 76 -13.81 2.68 3.68
CA TYR A 76 -14.59 1.45 3.51
C TYR A 76 -13.74 0.24 3.11
N THR A 77 -12.51 0.46 2.67
CA THR A 77 -11.57 -0.61 2.33
C THR A 77 -10.55 -0.82 3.44
N GLU A 78 -9.98 -2.02 3.45
CA GLU A 78 -8.88 -2.40 4.32
C GLU A 78 -7.76 -2.99 3.45
N ALA A 79 -6.52 -2.83 3.86
CA ALA A 79 -5.36 -3.29 3.10
C ALA A 79 -4.28 -3.85 4.01
N ARG A 80 -3.49 -4.78 3.45
CA ARG A 80 -2.21 -5.26 3.97
C ARG A 80 -1.27 -5.54 2.80
N LEU A 81 0.02 -5.72 3.06
CA LEU A 81 0.93 -6.21 2.03
C LEU A 81 0.55 -7.65 1.66
N SER A 82 0.61 -7.96 0.36
CA SER A 82 0.63 -9.35 -0.10
C SER A 82 1.91 -10.06 0.37
N GLU A 83 1.90 -11.40 0.42
CA GLU A 83 3.11 -12.18 0.73
C GLU A 83 4.28 -11.84 -0.21
N ILE A 84 4.04 -11.70 -1.53
CA ILE A 84 5.10 -11.43 -2.51
C ILE A 84 5.82 -10.09 -2.28
N ALA A 85 5.10 -9.08 -1.78
CA ALA A 85 5.68 -7.79 -1.43
C ALA A 85 6.68 -7.89 -0.26
N GLY A 86 6.59 -8.94 0.56
CA GLY A 86 7.57 -9.25 1.60
C GLY A 86 8.95 -9.57 1.01
N TYR A 87 9.02 -10.30 -0.10
CA TYR A 87 10.30 -10.59 -0.77
C TYR A 87 10.95 -9.35 -1.37
N LEU A 88 10.15 -8.41 -1.89
CA LEU A 88 10.66 -7.13 -2.42
C LEU A 88 11.31 -6.24 -1.35
N LEU A 89 10.89 -6.38 -0.09
CA LEU A 89 11.32 -5.56 1.04
C LEU A 89 12.20 -6.33 2.03
N GLN A 90 12.55 -7.57 1.69
CA GLN A 90 13.31 -8.45 2.56
C GLN A 90 14.64 -7.82 2.94
N ASP A 91 14.97 -7.88 4.23
CA ASP A 91 16.24 -7.44 4.79
C ASP A 91 16.59 -5.97 4.50
N ILE A 92 15.59 -5.12 4.22
CA ILE A 92 15.81 -3.69 3.94
C ILE A 92 16.45 -2.95 5.13
N GLU A 93 16.27 -3.46 6.35
CA GLU A 93 16.90 -2.99 7.58
C GLU A 93 18.40 -3.33 7.67
N LYS A 94 18.89 -4.29 6.88
CA LYS A 94 20.30 -4.73 6.88
C LYS A 94 21.20 -3.89 5.97
N LYS A 95 20.79 -2.65 5.67
CA LYS A 95 21.54 -1.70 4.82
C LYS A 95 21.86 -2.26 3.43
N THR A 96 20.93 -3.05 2.87
CA THR A 96 21.06 -3.67 1.54
C THR A 96 20.93 -2.66 0.39
N VAL A 97 20.35 -1.49 0.66
CA VAL A 97 20.21 -0.36 -0.28
C VAL A 97 20.49 0.97 0.44
N PRO A 98 20.98 2.00 -0.26
CA PRO A 98 21.11 3.34 0.30
C PRO A 98 19.73 3.94 0.59
N PHE A 99 19.62 4.67 1.70
CA PHE A 99 18.43 5.42 2.05
C PHE A 99 18.58 6.89 1.63
N ALA A 100 17.46 7.52 1.35
CA ALA A 100 17.39 8.97 1.13
C ALA A 100 16.63 9.63 2.29
N TRP A 101 16.96 10.89 2.56
CA TRP A 101 16.16 11.75 3.43
C TRP A 101 14.73 11.89 2.87
N ASN A 102 13.77 12.04 3.75
CA ASN A 102 12.39 12.40 3.40
C ASN A 102 12.31 13.93 3.18
N PHE A 103 11.11 14.50 3.27
CA PHE A 103 10.84 15.86 2.80
C PHE A 103 11.14 16.97 3.83
N ASP A 104 11.45 16.58 5.08
CA ASP A 104 11.75 17.45 6.21
C ASP A 104 13.20 17.30 6.69
#